data_AF-A0A0Q9MVB3-F1
#
_entry.id   AF-A0A0Q9MVB3-F1
#
_cell.length_a   1.000
_cell.length_b   1.000
_cell.length_c   1.000
_cell.angle_alpha   90.00
_cell.angle_beta   90.00
_cell.angle_gamma   90.00
#
_symmetry.space_group_name_H-M   'P 1'
#
loop_
_entity.id
_entity.type
_entity.pdbx_description
1 polymer ?
#
loop_
_entity_poly.entity_id
_entity_poly.type
_entity_poly.pdbx_seq_one_letter_code
_entity_poly.pdbx_strand_id
1 'polypeptide(L)'
;MRNGIRKILLLETGDGLYKGTMDQIVAIDLEDPNDSNLYLLGNISKIKWHNGMTVKTSKYVKDGYMNSYVLFFKGHVDYNNDPSIYKNNPQPTYSLYGFKNGDPQAMIDGELNTPTHLFIDKLGDMPAMIISKDKSVLSSYAGISISAPAIPPAKDYDKKIFYSLVPKK
;
A
#
# COMPACT_ATOMS: atom_id res chain seq x y z
N MET A 1 6.16 4.36 36.23
CA MET A 1 6.67 3.74 34.99
C MET A 1 5.70 4.07 33.86
N ARG A 2 6.17 4.71 32.78
CA ARG A 2 5.31 5.23 31.70
C ARG A 2 4.76 4.06 30.88
N ASN A 3 3.43 4.01 30.73
CA ASN A 3 2.74 3.15 29.76
C ASN A 3 3.21 3.52 28.35
N GLY A 4 4.24 2.83 27.87
CA GLY A 4 4.76 2.99 26.52
C GLY A 4 3.76 2.44 25.52
N ILE A 5 2.87 3.30 25.03
CA ILE A 5 2.08 3.02 23.82
C ILE A 5 3.11 2.69 22.73
N ARG A 6 3.20 1.42 22.33
CA ARG A 6 3.99 1.04 21.15
C ARG A 6 3.45 1.85 19.99
N LYS A 7 4.20 2.85 19.52
CA LYS A 7 3.93 3.55 18.25
C LYS A 7 4.30 2.60 17.11
N ILE A 8 3.49 1.55 16.93
CA ILE A 8 3.73 0.50 15.92
C ILE A 8 3.89 1.11 14.53
N LEU A 9 3.18 2.21 14.27
CA LEU A 9 3.14 2.89 12.98
C LEU A 9 4.21 3.97 12.77
N LEU A 10 5.11 4.20 13.73
CA LEU A 10 6.22 5.16 13.60
C LEU A 10 7.48 4.48 13.08
N LEU A 11 8.16 5.11 12.12
CA LEU A 11 9.47 4.73 11.62
C LEU A 11 10.45 5.88 11.83
N GLU A 12 11.58 5.61 12.48
CA GLU A 12 12.69 6.54 12.67
C GLU A 12 13.98 5.80 12.33
N THR A 13 14.81 6.41 11.49
CA THR A 13 16.05 5.78 11.03
C THR A 13 17.13 5.84 12.11
N GLY A 14 18.06 4.89 12.09
CA GLY A 14 19.10 4.78 13.13
C GLY A 14 20.11 5.93 13.13
N ASP A 15 20.21 6.67 12.03
CA ASP A 15 21.02 7.88 11.87
C ASP A 15 20.30 9.16 12.35
N GLY A 16 19.02 9.07 12.70
CA GLY A 16 18.20 10.21 13.12
C GLY A 16 17.90 11.23 12.02
N LEU A 17 18.14 10.91 10.74
CA LEU A 17 17.94 11.82 9.62
C LEU A 17 16.54 11.76 9.01
N TYR A 18 15.81 10.68 9.24
CA TYR A 18 14.44 10.52 8.76
C TYR A 18 13.50 10.00 9.83
N LYS A 19 12.29 10.57 9.85
CA LYS A 19 11.18 10.07 10.64
C LYS A 19 9.86 10.27 9.92
N GLY A 20 9.05 9.23 9.90
CA GLY A 20 7.68 9.32 9.42
C GLY A 20 6.76 8.36 10.15
N THR A 21 5.47 8.67 10.07
CA THR A 21 4.41 7.97 10.79
C THR A 21 3.31 7.58 9.83
N MET A 22 2.86 6.32 9.90
CA MET A 22 1.58 5.92 9.31
C MET A 22 0.49 6.25 10.33
N ASP A 23 -0.40 7.16 10.02
CA ASP A 23 -1.49 7.55 10.92
C ASP A 23 -2.56 6.47 10.95
N GLN A 24 -2.89 5.92 9.78
CA GLN A 24 -3.98 4.96 9.61
C GLN A 24 -3.69 3.99 8.48
N ILE A 25 -4.13 2.75 8.66
CA ILE A 25 -4.24 1.75 7.60
C ILE A 25 -5.69 1.27 7.63
N VAL A 26 -6.43 1.50 6.56
CA VAL A 26 -7.87 1.23 6.48
C VAL A 26 -8.12 0.21 5.38
N ALA A 27 -8.84 -0.86 5.71
CA ALA A 27 -9.39 -1.78 4.72
C ALA A 27 -10.79 -1.30 4.34
N ILE A 28 -11.07 -1.22 3.04
CA ILE A 28 -12.32 -0.72 2.46
C ILE A 28 -12.86 -1.81 1.55
N ASP A 29 -14.09 -2.26 1.78
CA ASP A 29 -14.79 -3.19 0.90
C ASP A 29 -15.44 -2.43 -0.26
N LEU A 30 -14.97 -2.66 -1.49
CA LEU A 30 -15.54 -2.02 -2.67
C LEU A 30 -16.89 -2.63 -3.10
N GLU A 31 -17.17 -3.86 -2.66
CA GLU A 31 -18.42 -4.54 -3.00
C GLU A 31 -19.58 -4.08 -2.11
N ASP A 32 -19.27 -3.56 -0.91
CA ASP A 32 -20.25 -2.96 -0.01
C ASP A 32 -20.41 -1.45 -0.32
N PRO A 33 -21.51 -1.02 -0.97
CA PRO A 33 -21.73 0.40 -1.24
C PRO A 33 -21.94 1.23 0.03
N ASN A 34 -22.12 0.60 1.20
CA ASN A 34 -22.28 1.26 2.48
C ASN A 34 -21.02 1.22 3.36
N ASP A 35 -19.87 0.76 2.84
CA ASP A 35 -18.63 0.82 3.61
C ASP A 35 -18.35 2.27 4.01
N SER A 36 -18.34 2.50 5.33
CA SER A 36 -18.21 3.83 5.94
C SER A 36 -16.93 4.58 5.56
N ASN A 37 -15.95 3.91 4.96
CA ASN A 37 -14.65 4.46 4.58
C ASN A 37 -14.52 4.75 3.08
N LEU A 38 -15.55 4.50 2.25
CA LEU A 38 -15.51 4.77 0.80
C LEU A 38 -15.15 6.23 0.48
N TYR A 39 -15.51 7.18 1.36
CA TYR A 39 -15.19 8.60 1.20
C TYR A 39 -13.67 8.87 1.10
N LEU A 40 -12.82 8.00 1.67
CA LEU A 40 -11.36 8.14 1.60
C LEU A 40 -10.83 7.97 0.17
N LEU A 41 -11.57 7.29 -0.71
CA LEU A 41 -11.18 7.04 -2.09
C LEU A 41 -11.55 8.21 -3.02
N GLY A 42 -12.37 9.15 -2.56
CA GLY A 42 -12.90 10.21 -3.40
C GLY A 42 -13.79 9.67 -4.52
N ASN A 43 -13.56 10.11 -5.76
CA ASN A 43 -14.37 9.67 -6.90
C ASN A 43 -13.84 8.34 -7.48
N ILE A 44 -14.43 7.22 -7.04
CA ILE A 44 -14.12 5.86 -7.51
C ILE A 44 -14.19 5.73 -9.03
N SER A 45 -15.05 6.49 -9.71
CA SER A 45 -15.19 6.41 -11.17
C SER A 45 -13.93 6.83 -11.94
N LYS A 46 -12.98 7.49 -11.26
CA LYS A 46 -11.71 7.95 -11.82
C LYS A 46 -10.53 7.07 -11.43
N ILE A 47 -10.69 6.20 -10.44
CA ILE A 47 -9.61 5.40 -9.89
C ILE A 47 -9.26 4.27 -10.87
N LYS A 48 -7.96 4.08 -11.08
CA LYS A 48 -7.38 3.00 -11.86
C LYS A 48 -6.46 2.16 -10.99
N TRP A 49 -6.25 0.91 -11.39
CA TRP A 49 -5.25 0.04 -10.79
C TRP A 49 -4.10 -0.18 -11.77
N HIS A 50 -2.87 -0.24 -11.26
CA HIS A 50 -1.68 -0.40 -12.10
C HIS A 50 -1.55 -1.84 -12.60
N ASN A 51 -1.56 -2.01 -13.93
CA ASN A 51 -1.54 -3.32 -14.59
C ASN A 51 -0.13 -3.82 -14.95
N GLY A 52 0.92 -3.30 -14.32
CA GLY A 52 2.31 -3.66 -14.62
C GLY A 52 2.90 -2.96 -15.86
N MET A 53 2.08 -2.28 -16.66
CA MET A 53 2.52 -1.51 -17.84
C MET A 53 2.47 -0.01 -17.57
N THR A 54 1.75 0.74 -18.40
CA THR A 54 1.66 2.20 -18.32
C THR A 54 0.35 2.63 -17.66
N VAL A 55 0.36 3.87 -17.15
CA VAL A 55 -0.85 4.57 -16.69
C VAL A 55 -1.96 4.60 -17.75
N LYS A 56 -1.60 4.59 -19.05
CA LYS A 56 -2.57 4.65 -20.17
C LYS A 56 -3.31 3.33 -20.40
N THR A 57 -2.67 2.20 -20.13
CA THR A 57 -3.23 0.85 -20.36
C THR A 57 -3.99 0.30 -19.16
N SER A 58 -3.80 0.93 -18.00
CA SER A 58 -4.45 0.57 -16.74
C SER A 58 -5.97 0.78 -16.80
N LYS A 59 -6.73 -0.12 -16.15
CA LYS A 59 -8.20 -0.15 -16.18
C LYS A 59 -8.80 0.61 -15.01
N TYR A 60 -9.99 1.17 -15.19
CA TYR A 60 -10.73 1.78 -14.08
C TYR A 60 -11.27 0.70 -13.15
N VAL A 61 -11.24 0.96 -11.85
CA VAL A 61 -11.72 0.02 -10.82
C VAL A 61 -13.22 -0.29 -11.02
N LYS A 62 -14.01 0.73 -11.37
CA LYS A 62 -15.46 0.57 -11.64
C LYS A 62 -15.79 -0.37 -12.81
N ASP A 63 -14.84 -0.64 -13.70
CA ASP A 63 -15.06 -1.43 -14.92
C ASP A 63 -14.82 -2.94 -14.64
N GLY A 64 -15.44 -3.47 -13.58
CA GLY A 64 -15.42 -4.90 -13.24
C GLY A 64 -14.52 -5.33 -12.08
N TYR A 65 -13.92 -4.40 -11.34
CA TYR A 65 -12.99 -4.72 -10.24
C TYR A 65 -13.54 -4.37 -8.84
N MET A 66 -14.84 -4.13 -8.73
CA MET A 66 -15.49 -3.79 -7.44
C MET A 66 -15.54 -4.97 -6.46
N ASN A 67 -15.39 -6.22 -6.92
CA ASN A 67 -15.20 -7.39 -6.04
C ASN A 67 -13.77 -7.45 -5.46
N SER A 68 -13.40 -6.42 -4.70
CA SER A 68 -12.06 -6.22 -4.17
C SER A 68 -12.10 -5.52 -2.82
N TYR A 69 -11.03 -5.69 -2.04
CA TYR A 69 -10.71 -4.78 -0.95
C TYR A 69 -9.71 -3.72 -1.42
N VAL A 70 -9.77 -2.53 -0.81
CA VAL A 70 -8.72 -1.51 -0.90
C VAL A 70 -8.06 -1.35 0.46
N LEU A 71 -6.73 -1.40 0.49
CA LEU A 71 -5.94 -0.95 1.62
C LEU A 71 -5.51 0.50 1.37
N PHE A 72 -6.05 1.42 2.17
CA PHE A 72 -5.71 2.84 2.14
C PHE A 72 -4.71 3.16 3.27
N PHE A 73 -3.65 3.89 2.92
CA PHE A 73 -2.54 4.22 3.79
C PHE A 73 -2.47 5.74 4.00
N LYS A 74 -2.79 6.20 5.20
CA LYS A 74 -2.63 7.62 5.56
C LYS A 74 -1.40 7.77 6.44
N GLY A 75 -0.46 8.63 6.04
CA GLY A 75 0.69 8.95 6.87
C GLY A 75 1.26 10.32 6.56
N HIS A 76 2.35 10.64 7.24
CA HIS A 76 3.12 11.87 7.06
C HIS A 76 4.60 11.65 7.38
N VAL A 77 5.46 12.52 6.86
CA VAL A 77 6.87 12.64 7.27
C VAL A 77 6.97 13.71 8.35
N ASP A 78 7.47 13.32 9.53
CA ASP A 78 7.74 14.23 10.65
C ASP A 78 8.96 15.11 10.32
N TYR A 79 10.02 14.50 9.80
CA TYR A 79 11.17 15.21 9.24
C TYR A 79 11.95 14.35 8.23
N ASN A 80 12.59 15.03 7.28
CA ASN A 80 13.64 14.50 6.43
C ASN A 80 14.78 15.52 6.38
N ASN A 81 15.83 15.26 7.15
CA ASN A 81 16.95 16.18 7.32
C ASN A 81 18.03 16.01 6.24
N ASP A 82 17.94 14.95 5.42
CA ASP A 82 18.84 14.74 4.30
C ASP A 82 18.13 14.14 3.07
N PRO A 83 17.60 15.00 2.18
CA PRO A 83 16.95 14.58 0.94
C PRO A 83 17.85 13.85 -0.07
N SER A 84 19.18 13.89 0.12
CA SER A 84 20.13 13.14 -0.71
C SER A 84 20.22 11.68 -0.30
N ILE A 85 19.87 11.36 0.95
CA ILE A 85 19.83 10.01 1.50
C ILE A 85 18.40 9.45 1.44
N TYR A 86 17.39 10.24 1.79
CA TYR A 86 15.99 9.81 1.80
C TYR A 86 15.18 10.68 0.85
N LYS A 87 14.47 10.07 -0.10
CA LYS A 87 13.62 10.81 -1.04
C LYS A 87 12.52 11.57 -0.31
N ASN A 88 12.23 12.79 -0.77
CA ASN A 88 11.11 13.61 -0.28
C ASN A 88 9.76 13.02 -0.72
N ASN A 89 9.30 12.01 0.01
CA ASN A 89 7.94 11.49 -0.08
C ASN A 89 7.04 12.15 0.98
N PRO A 90 5.73 12.27 0.75
CA PRO A 90 4.81 12.87 1.73
C PRO A 90 4.61 11.98 2.97
N GLN A 91 4.88 10.68 2.87
CA GLN A 91 4.75 9.69 3.94
C GLN A 91 5.79 8.57 3.77
N PRO A 92 6.02 7.72 4.79
CA PRO A 92 6.79 6.50 4.65
C PRO A 92 6.29 5.64 3.49
N THR A 93 7.22 4.98 2.79
CA THR A 93 6.86 3.95 1.81
C THR A 93 6.24 2.77 2.54
N TYR A 94 5.38 2.03 1.85
CA TYR A 94 4.68 0.87 2.42
C TYR A 94 4.75 -0.30 1.46
N SER A 95 4.68 -1.50 2.01
CA SER A 95 4.63 -2.73 1.24
C SER A 95 3.64 -3.70 1.87
N LEU A 96 2.87 -4.32 1.00
CA LEU A 96 2.04 -5.47 1.32
C LEU A 96 2.77 -6.73 0.85
N TYR A 97 2.85 -7.73 1.71
CA TYR A 97 3.52 -8.99 1.38
C TYR A 97 2.67 -10.20 1.80
N GLY A 98 3.06 -11.36 1.30
CA GLY A 98 2.39 -12.62 1.61
C GLY A 98 1.27 -13.00 0.65
N PHE A 99 1.27 -12.41 -0.56
CA PHE A 99 0.46 -12.86 -1.68
C PHE A 99 1.36 -13.64 -2.64
N LYS A 100 0.82 -14.69 -3.26
CA LYS A 100 1.49 -15.36 -4.36
C LYS A 100 1.58 -14.39 -5.53
N ASN A 101 2.69 -14.47 -6.27
CA ASN A 101 2.79 -13.75 -7.53
C ASN A 101 1.69 -14.24 -8.47
N GLY A 102 0.86 -13.32 -8.95
CA GLY A 102 -0.07 -13.59 -10.04
C GLY A 102 0.66 -13.82 -11.36
N ASP A 103 -0.08 -14.23 -12.39
CA ASP A 103 0.42 -14.29 -13.76
C ASP A 103 0.63 -12.86 -14.29
N PRO A 104 1.88 -12.44 -14.58
CA PRO A 104 2.15 -11.10 -15.08
C PRO A 104 1.44 -10.82 -16.40
N GLN A 105 1.30 -11.81 -17.28
CA GLN A 105 0.65 -11.62 -18.58
C GLN A 105 -0.85 -11.40 -18.40
N ALA A 106 -1.51 -12.20 -17.58
CA ALA A 106 -2.92 -11.99 -17.24
C ALA A 106 -3.15 -10.61 -16.60
N MET A 107 -2.23 -10.14 -15.75
CA MET A 107 -2.29 -8.80 -15.17
C MET A 107 -2.23 -7.69 -16.24
N ILE A 108 -1.32 -7.82 -17.20
CA ILE A 108 -1.21 -6.90 -18.35
C ILE A 108 -2.50 -6.90 -19.17
N ASP A 109 -3.09 -8.08 -19.38
CA ASP A 109 -4.33 -8.30 -20.14
C ASP A 109 -5.59 -7.84 -19.37
N GLY A 110 -5.44 -7.42 -18.11
CA GLY A 110 -6.48 -6.80 -17.30
C GLY A 110 -7.09 -7.70 -16.23
N GLU A 111 -6.46 -8.80 -15.86
CA GLU A 111 -6.87 -9.61 -14.72
C GLU A 111 -6.17 -9.14 -13.44
N LEU A 112 -6.93 -8.63 -12.47
CA LEU A 112 -6.39 -8.25 -11.17
C LEU A 112 -6.11 -9.50 -10.32
N ASN A 113 -4.97 -10.16 -10.53
CA ASN A 113 -4.60 -11.42 -9.90
C ASN A 113 -3.54 -11.30 -8.78
N THR A 114 -3.09 -10.09 -8.49
CA THR A 114 -2.14 -9.78 -7.42
C THR A 114 -2.44 -8.38 -6.87
N PRO A 115 -2.17 -8.13 -5.57
CA PRO A 115 -2.25 -6.78 -5.04
C PRO A 115 -1.39 -5.80 -5.82
N THR A 116 -1.93 -4.61 -6.09
CA THR A 116 -1.24 -3.57 -6.86
C THR A 116 -1.72 -2.19 -6.47
N HIS A 117 -0.98 -1.16 -6.87
CA HIS A 117 -1.29 0.22 -6.52
C HIS A 117 -2.50 0.76 -7.28
N LEU A 118 -3.29 1.56 -6.56
CA LEU A 118 -4.30 2.44 -7.14
C LEU A 118 -3.70 3.81 -7.45
N PHE A 119 -4.32 4.50 -8.41
CA PHE A 119 -3.98 5.88 -8.77
C PHE A 119 -5.15 6.56 -9.48
N ILE A 120 -5.09 7.89 -9.63
CA ILE A 120 -6.06 8.67 -10.41
C ILE A 120 -5.42 9.14 -11.72
N ASP A 121 -4.39 9.97 -11.61
CA ASP A 121 -3.69 10.62 -12.72
C ASP A 121 -2.30 10.00 -12.96
N LYS A 122 -1.57 9.66 -11.89
CA LYS A 122 -0.21 9.10 -11.95
C LYS A 122 0.09 8.15 -10.80
N LEU A 123 0.98 7.18 -11.02
CA LEU A 123 1.42 6.28 -9.95
C LEU A 123 1.95 7.06 -8.75
N GLY A 124 1.47 6.71 -7.56
CA GLY A 124 1.84 7.33 -6.30
C GLY A 124 1.05 8.59 -5.92
N ASP A 125 0.05 9.01 -6.71
CA ASP A 125 -0.86 10.11 -6.31
C ASP A 125 -1.95 9.69 -5.32
N MET A 126 -2.13 8.38 -5.16
CA MET A 126 -3.07 7.78 -4.23
C MET A 126 -2.33 6.77 -3.35
N PRO A 127 -2.39 6.90 -2.02
CA PRO A 127 -1.68 5.99 -1.14
C PRO A 127 -2.53 4.75 -0.85
N ALA A 128 -2.86 3.97 -1.90
CA ALA A 128 -3.74 2.82 -1.77
C ALA A 128 -3.31 1.65 -2.65
N MET A 129 -3.69 0.45 -2.22
CA MET A 129 -3.54 -0.79 -2.97
C MET A 129 -4.89 -1.50 -3.07
N ILE A 130 -5.14 -2.17 -4.19
CA ILE A 130 -6.34 -2.99 -4.42
C ILE A 130 -5.97 -4.47 -4.36
N ILE A 131 -6.88 -5.28 -3.80
CA ILE A 131 -6.74 -6.73 -3.61
C ILE A 131 -8.04 -7.38 -4.07
N SER A 132 -8.03 -8.13 -5.18
CA SER A 132 -9.20 -8.91 -5.60
C SER A 132 -9.53 -9.99 -4.56
N LYS A 133 -10.81 -10.15 -4.22
CA LYS A 133 -11.26 -11.14 -3.21
C LYS A 133 -11.15 -12.60 -3.69
N ASP A 134 -11.29 -12.82 -5.00
CA ASP A 134 -11.38 -14.15 -5.61
C ASP A 134 -10.13 -14.56 -6.39
N LYS A 135 -9.35 -13.60 -6.90
CA LYS A 135 -8.15 -13.85 -7.70
C LYS A 135 -6.84 -13.70 -6.93
N SER A 136 -6.81 -12.88 -5.86
CA SER A 136 -5.60 -12.71 -5.07
C SER A 136 -5.39 -13.91 -4.14
N VAL A 137 -4.31 -14.66 -4.33
CA VAL A 137 -4.03 -15.85 -3.53
C VAL A 137 -3.03 -15.53 -2.42
N LEU A 138 -3.45 -15.70 -1.17
CA LEU A 138 -2.55 -15.60 -0.02
C LEU A 138 -1.54 -16.76 0.00
N SER A 139 -0.33 -16.44 0.46
CA SER A 139 0.70 -17.41 0.81
C SER A 139 0.49 -17.93 2.24
N SER A 140 1.50 -18.55 2.85
CA SER A 140 1.45 -19.05 4.23
C SER A 140 1.45 -17.95 5.30
N TYR A 141 1.68 -16.70 4.91
CA TYR A 141 1.66 -15.53 5.78
C TYR A 141 1.17 -14.31 5.00
N ALA A 142 0.76 -13.27 5.71
CA ALA A 142 0.45 -11.95 5.18
C ALA A 142 1.01 -10.88 6.12
N GLY A 143 1.35 -9.72 5.57
CA GLY A 143 1.74 -8.61 6.42
C GLY A 143 1.98 -7.31 5.69
N ILE A 144 2.23 -6.29 6.50
CA ILE A 144 2.46 -4.91 6.05
C ILE A 144 3.76 -4.43 6.68
N SER A 145 4.58 -3.76 5.88
CA SER A 145 5.74 -3.00 6.35
C SER A 145 5.67 -1.56 5.89
N ILE A 146 6.33 -0.68 6.65
CA ILE A 146 6.70 0.66 6.21
C ILE A 146 8.21 0.77 6.11
N SER A 147 8.70 1.67 5.26
CA SER A 147 10.12 1.92 5.10
C SER A 147 10.43 3.39 4.86
N ALA A 148 11.68 3.76 5.14
CA ALA A 148 12.22 5.05 4.77
C ALA A 148 12.59 4.96 3.28
N PRO A 149 12.33 6.00 2.47
CA PRO A 149 12.58 5.96 1.04
C PRO A 149 14.06 6.22 0.73
N ALA A 150 14.93 5.33 1.20
CA ALA A 150 16.38 5.42 1.06
C ALA A 150 16.80 5.41 -0.42
N ILE A 151 17.80 6.21 -0.76
CA ILE A 151 18.42 6.29 -2.08
C ILE A 151 19.75 5.52 -2.02
N PRO A 152 19.99 4.53 -2.91
CA PRO A 152 21.28 3.84 -2.95
C PRO A 152 22.46 4.82 -3.03
N PRO A 153 23.54 4.62 -2.26
CA PRO A 153 23.90 3.40 -1.52
C PRO A 153 23.46 3.38 -0.04
N ALA A 154 22.56 4.27 0.39
CA ALA A 154 22.09 4.30 1.76
C ALA A 154 21.44 2.98 2.18
N LYS A 155 21.53 2.65 3.48
CA LYS A 155 20.93 1.45 4.04
C LYS A 155 19.40 1.57 4.05
N ASP A 156 18.71 0.49 3.68
CA ASP A 156 17.26 0.40 3.83
C ASP A 156 16.86 0.31 5.31
N TYR A 157 15.81 1.04 5.67
CA TYR A 157 15.18 0.97 6.98
C TYR A 157 13.72 0.58 6.80
N ASP A 158 13.38 -0.66 7.16
CA ASP A 158 12.03 -1.18 7.16
C ASP A 158 11.54 -1.53 8.57
N LYS A 159 10.23 -1.46 8.76
CA LYS A 159 9.54 -1.87 9.97
C LYS A 159 8.27 -2.62 9.61
N LYS A 160 8.16 -3.86 10.11
CA LYS A 160 6.93 -4.64 10.03
C LYS A 160 5.89 -4.08 10.99
N ILE A 161 4.73 -3.69 10.45
CA ILE A 161 3.59 -3.19 11.23
C ILE A 161 2.68 -4.34 11.64
N PHE A 162 2.43 -5.25 10.70
CA PHE A 162 1.54 -6.37 10.87
C PHE A 162 2.15 -7.61 10.21
N TYR A 163 1.98 -8.75 10.86
CA TYR A 163 2.38 -10.06 10.36
C TYR A 163 1.42 -11.10 10.92
N SER A 164 0.83 -11.93 10.06
CA SER A 164 -0.01 -13.06 10.47
C SER A 164 0.31 -14.27 9.63
N LEU A 165 0.28 -15.44 10.26
CA LEU A 165 0.22 -16.71 9.55
C LEU A 165 -1.18 -16.89 8.97
N VAL A 166 -1.26 -17.45 7.77
CA VAL A 166 -2.53 -17.83 7.15
C VAL A 166 -2.80 -19.28 7.53
N PRO A 167 -3.93 -19.58 8.20
CA PRO A 167 -4.28 -20.96 8.54
C PRO A 167 -4.27 -21.83 7.29
N LYS A 168 -3.62 -23.00 7.37
CA LYS A 168 -3.76 -24.00 6.31
C LYS A 168 -5.21 -24.46 6.30
N LYS A 169 -5.86 -24.32 5.15
CA LYS A 169 -7.16 -24.97 4.88
C LYS A 169 -6.97 -26.47 4.75
#